data_AF-A0AA36MXH8-F1
#
_entry.id   AF-A0AA36MXH8-F1
#
_cell.length_a   1.000
_cell.length_b   1.000
_cell.length_c   1.000
_cell.angle_alpha   90.00
_cell.angle_beta   90.00
_cell.angle_gamma   90.00
#
_symmetry.space_group_name_H-M   'P 1'
#
loop_
_entity.id
_entity.type
_entity.pdbx_description
1 polymer ?
#
loop_
_entity_poly.entity_id
_entity_poly.type
_entity_poly.pdbx_seq_one_letter_code
_entity_poly.pdbx_strand_id
1 'polypeptide(L)'
;MRVQPSSGEAAALVRHQLQLGLTSGVVLAVPVPQQLAAEGQKVEEATRLAVDESLKQGIKGNEVTPFLLKRINELTGGESLRANIALIKHNAEVGALVAVELSKRARL
;
A
#
# COMPACT_ATOMS: atom_id res chain seq x y z
N MET A 1 13.29 -4.83 11.49
CA MET A 1 12.84 -6.23 11.54
C MET A 1 11.64 -6.38 10.62
N ARG A 2 11.74 -7.14 9.52
CA ARG A 2 10.59 -7.49 8.68
C ARG A 2 9.89 -8.66 9.36
N VAL A 3 8.67 -8.46 9.80
CA VAL A 3 7.78 -9.53 10.25
C VAL A 3 6.73 -9.69 9.15
N GLN A 4 6.37 -10.92 8.83
CA GLN A 4 5.22 -11.21 7.96
C GLN A 4 4.10 -11.71 8.87
N PRO A 5 3.48 -10.82 9.67
CA PRO A 5 2.54 -11.24 10.69
C PRO A 5 1.30 -11.83 10.04
N SER A 6 0.79 -12.90 10.61
CA SER A 6 -0.59 -13.34 10.40
C SER A 6 -1.57 -12.22 10.78
N SER A 7 -2.80 -12.29 10.28
CA SER A 7 -3.86 -11.36 10.67
C SER A 7 -4.08 -11.30 12.18
N GLY A 8 -3.89 -12.44 12.87
CA GLY A 8 -3.99 -12.54 14.33
C GLY A 8 -2.86 -11.82 15.08
N GLU A 9 -1.63 -11.87 14.57
CA GLU A 9 -0.48 -11.14 15.12
C GLU A 9 -0.60 -9.64 14.87
N ALA A 10 -1.04 -9.23 13.67
CA ALA A 10 -1.33 -7.83 13.37
C ALA A 10 -2.45 -7.27 14.27
N ALA A 11 -3.51 -8.05 14.52
CA ALA A 11 -4.57 -7.68 15.46
C ALA A 11 -4.06 -7.56 16.91
N ALA A 12 -3.17 -8.47 17.34
CA ALA A 12 -2.56 -8.40 18.66
C ALA A 12 -1.69 -7.15 18.83
N LEU A 13 -0.90 -6.78 17.81
CA LEU A 13 -0.12 -5.55 17.76
C LEU A 13 -1.00 -4.32 17.96
N VAL A 14 -2.07 -4.20 17.17
CA VAL A 14 -3.03 -3.08 17.26
C VAL A 14 -3.66 -3.02 18.66
N ARG A 15 -4.08 -4.15 19.22
CA ARG A 15 -4.66 -4.20 20.57
C ARG A 15 -3.68 -3.72 21.63
N HIS A 16 -2.43 -4.19 21.58
CA HIS A 16 -1.43 -3.78 22.57
C HIS A 16 -1.10 -2.30 22.47
N GLN A 17 -1.03 -1.74 21.27
CA GLN A 17 -0.86 -0.31 21.08
C GLN A 17 -1.98 0.51 21.74
N LEU A 18 -3.24 0.07 21.57
CA LEU A 18 -4.40 0.69 22.22
C LEU A 18 -4.35 0.55 23.76
N GLN A 19 -3.99 -0.63 24.27
CA GLN A 19 -3.88 -0.89 25.71
C GLN A 19 -2.77 -0.07 26.39
N LEU A 20 -1.69 0.22 25.67
CA LEU A 20 -0.59 1.08 26.13
C LEU A 20 -0.93 2.58 26.04
N GLY A 21 -2.14 2.94 25.57
CA GLY A 21 -2.55 4.34 25.42
C GLY A 21 -1.81 5.10 24.32
N LEU A 22 -1.19 4.39 23.37
CA LEU A 22 -0.46 5.01 22.26
C LEU A 22 -1.47 5.51 21.21
N THR A 23 -1.35 6.76 20.81
CA THR A 23 -2.28 7.43 19.87
C THR A 23 -1.80 7.42 18.42
N SER A 24 -0.61 6.87 18.15
CA SER A 24 -0.08 6.72 16.79
C SER A 24 -0.84 5.66 16.00
N GLY A 25 -0.74 5.72 14.66
CA GLY A 25 -1.27 4.68 13.77
C GLY A 25 -0.33 3.49 13.60
N VAL A 26 -0.86 2.39 13.07
CA VAL A 26 -0.09 1.22 12.59
C VAL A 26 -0.14 1.19 11.08
N VAL A 27 1.01 1.04 10.42
CA VAL A 27 1.09 0.80 8.99
C VAL A 27 1.39 -0.67 8.74
N LEU A 28 0.42 -1.39 8.17
CA LEU A 28 0.58 -2.76 7.70
C LEU A 28 0.89 -2.74 6.21
N ALA A 29 2.15 -2.98 5.84
CA ALA A 29 2.58 -3.03 4.45
C ALA A 29 2.22 -4.39 3.83
N VAL A 30 1.13 -4.41 3.06
CA VAL A 30 0.65 -5.60 2.34
C VAL A 30 1.37 -5.68 0.98
N PRO A 31 2.02 -6.81 0.64
CA PRO A 31 2.71 -6.95 -0.63
C PRO A 31 1.72 -7.01 -1.79
N VAL A 32 2.17 -6.59 -2.98
CA VAL A 32 1.40 -6.82 -4.22
C VAL A 32 1.24 -8.32 -4.43
N PRO A 33 0.05 -8.80 -4.86
CA PRO A 33 -0.16 -10.22 -5.18
C PRO A 33 0.89 -10.76 -6.13
N GLN A 34 1.39 -11.97 -5.86
CA GLN A 34 2.55 -12.55 -6.57
C GLN A 34 2.33 -12.68 -8.07
N GLN A 35 1.08 -12.87 -8.50
CA GLN A 35 0.69 -12.97 -9.91
C GLN A 35 0.96 -11.68 -10.70
N LEU A 36 1.12 -10.55 -10.00
CA LEU A 36 1.38 -9.22 -10.59
C LEU A 36 2.79 -8.71 -10.25
N ALA A 37 3.59 -9.49 -9.53
CA ALA A 37 4.94 -9.10 -9.13
C ALA A 37 5.89 -8.92 -10.32
N ALA A 38 5.63 -9.60 -11.44
CA ALA A 38 6.42 -9.48 -12.67
C ALA A 38 6.35 -8.08 -13.31
N GLU A 39 5.31 -7.30 -13.00
CA GLU A 39 5.13 -5.92 -13.52
C GLU A 39 6.01 -4.91 -12.75
N GLY A 40 6.65 -5.32 -11.64
CA GLY A 40 7.33 -4.42 -10.70
C GLY A 40 8.49 -3.62 -11.29
N GLN A 41 9.35 -4.24 -12.12
CA GLN A 41 10.49 -3.53 -12.73
C GLN A 41 10.03 -2.44 -13.69
N LYS A 42 9.03 -2.73 -14.52
CA LYS A 42 8.48 -1.76 -15.48
C LYS A 42 7.81 -0.59 -14.77
N VAL A 43 7.07 -0.84 -13.69
CA VAL A 43 6.46 0.21 -12.86
C VAL A 43 7.54 1.06 -12.17
N GLU A 44 8.62 0.46 -11.69
CA GLU A 44 9.75 1.17 -11.08
C GLU A 44 10.45 2.11 -12.08
N GLU A 45 10.74 1.61 -13.28
CA GLU A 45 11.34 2.42 -14.36
C GLU A 45 10.43 3.57 -14.78
N ALA A 46 9.12 3.31 -14.94
CA ALA A 46 8.13 4.33 -15.23
C ALA A 46 8.03 5.38 -14.10
N THR A 47 8.15 4.93 -12.83
CA THR A 47 8.12 5.82 -11.66
C THR A 47 9.32 6.77 -11.67
N ARG A 48 10.53 6.25 -11.90
CA ARG A 48 11.73 7.08 -12.01
C ARG A 48 11.60 8.13 -13.12
N LEU A 49 11.13 7.74 -14.30
CA LEU A 49 10.95 8.66 -15.41
C LEU A 49 9.88 9.73 -15.10
N ALA A 50 8.74 9.34 -14.53
CA ALA A 50 7.68 10.26 -14.15
C ALA A 50 8.14 11.28 -13.09
N VAL A 51 8.96 10.86 -12.13
CA VAL A 51 9.56 11.76 -11.13
C VAL A 51 10.48 12.78 -11.82
N ASP A 52 11.38 12.34 -12.68
CA ASP A 52 12.28 13.24 -13.40
C ASP A 52 11.53 14.25 -14.28
N GLU A 53 10.47 13.81 -14.95
CA GLU A 53 9.61 14.69 -15.75
C GLU A 53 8.85 15.70 -14.89
N SER A 54 8.34 15.28 -13.73
CA SER A 54 7.63 16.19 -12.80
C SER A 54 8.53 17.33 -12.32
N LEU A 55 9.81 17.01 -12.05
CA LEU A 55 10.81 18.00 -11.63
C LEU A 55 11.15 18.96 -12.76
N LYS A 56 11.36 18.45 -13.98
CA LYS A 56 11.66 19.28 -15.18
C LYS A 56 10.51 20.21 -15.53
N GLN A 57 9.27 19.77 -15.33
CA GLN A 57 8.06 20.56 -15.59
C GLN A 57 7.70 21.49 -14.41
N GLY A 58 8.41 21.38 -13.28
CA GLY A 58 8.16 22.21 -12.11
C GLY A 58 6.83 21.92 -11.40
N ILE A 59 6.28 20.71 -11.54
CA ILE A 59 5.06 20.27 -10.85
C ILE A 59 5.32 20.24 -9.34
N LYS A 60 4.43 20.84 -8.54
CA LYS A 60 4.64 21.04 -7.09
C LYS A 60 3.38 20.82 -6.28
N GLY A 61 3.56 20.66 -4.97
CA GLY A 61 2.46 20.54 -4.03
C GLY A 61 1.57 19.34 -4.30
N ASN A 62 0.26 19.55 -4.19
CA ASN A 62 -0.76 18.53 -4.39
C ASN A 62 -0.91 18.05 -5.84
N GLU A 63 -0.31 18.73 -6.82
CA GLU A 63 -0.37 18.34 -8.23
C GLU A 63 0.59 17.18 -8.58
N VAL A 64 1.60 16.95 -7.74
CA VAL A 64 2.62 15.92 -7.98
C VAL A 64 1.99 14.53 -8.05
N THR A 65 1.17 14.14 -7.07
CA THR A 65 0.61 12.78 -7.03
C THR A 65 -0.33 12.48 -8.21
N PRO A 66 -1.30 13.34 -8.57
CA PRO A 66 -2.12 13.12 -9.78
C PRO A 66 -1.30 13.04 -11.06
N PHE A 67 -0.27 13.88 -11.21
CA PHE A 67 0.64 13.85 -12.35
C PHE A 67 1.38 12.51 -12.44
N LEU A 68 2.03 12.10 -11.35
CA LEU A 68 2.83 10.87 -11.32
C LEU A 68 1.97 9.64 -11.63
N LEU A 69 0.80 9.51 -11.00
CA LEU A 69 -0.08 8.36 -11.23
C LEU A 69 -0.55 8.28 -12.68
N LYS A 70 -0.94 9.42 -13.28
CA LYS A 70 -1.32 9.48 -14.69
C LYS A 70 -0.14 9.07 -15.58
N ARG A 71 1.03 9.64 -15.33
CA ARG A 71 2.21 9.43 -16.18
C ARG A 71 2.74 8.00 -16.10
N ILE A 72 2.79 7.42 -14.92
CA ILE A 72 3.17 6.01 -14.72
C ILE A 72 2.19 5.10 -15.46
N ASN A 73 0.88 5.39 -15.43
CA ASN A 73 -0.11 4.63 -16.18
C ASN A 73 0.10 4.69 -17.70
N GLU A 74 0.41 5.86 -18.24
CA GLU A 74 0.75 6.04 -19.67
C GLU A 74 2.01 5.26 -20.05
N LEU A 75 3.09 5.41 -19.28
CA LEU A 75 4.38 4.76 -19.55
C LEU A 75 4.32 3.23 -19.42
N THR A 76 3.44 2.72 -18.56
CA THR A 76 3.24 1.27 -18.37
C THR A 76 2.19 0.67 -19.28
N GLY A 77 1.48 1.48 -20.07
CA GLY A 77 0.39 1.02 -20.95
C GLY A 77 -0.79 0.43 -20.20
N GLY A 78 -1.09 0.93 -18.99
CA GLY A 78 -2.21 0.46 -18.17
C GLY A 78 -1.88 -0.60 -17.11
N GLU A 79 -0.67 -1.18 -17.13
CA GLU A 79 -0.27 -2.23 -16.17
C GLU A 79 -0.21 -1.71 -14.73
N SER A 80 0.34 -0.52 -14.49
CA SER A 80 0.37 0.05 -13.13
C SER A 80 -1.03 0.24 -12.52
N LEU A 81 -2.03 0.62 -13.33
CA LEU A 81 -3.41 0.73 -12.85
C LEU A 81 -4.00 -0.64 -12.52
N ARG A 82 -3.75 -1.66 -13.35
CA ARG A 82 -4.17 -3.04 -13.07
C ARG A 82 -3.55 -3.57 -11.77
N ALA A 83 -2.25 -3.38 -11.59
CA ALA A 83 -1.54 -3.75 -10.37
C ALA A 83 -2.09 -3.00 -9.14
N ASN A 84 -2.36 -1.71 -9.27
CA ASN A 84 -2.91 -0.90 -8.18
C ASN A 84 -4.32 -1.37 -7.76
N ILE A 85 -5.20 -1.68 -8.70
CA ILE A 85 -6.54 -2.22 -8.42
C ILE A 85 -6.45 -3.54 -7.66
N ALA A 86 -5.56 -4.45 -8.08
CA ALA A 86 -5.37 -5.72 -7.39
C ALA A 86 -4.81 -5.55 -5.98
N LEU A 87 -3.84 -4.63 -5.82
CA LEU A 87 -3.29 -4.29 -4.51
C LEU A 87 -4.37 -3.73 -3.58
N ILE A 88 -5.23 -2.80 -4.05
CA ILE A 88 -6.33 -2.25 -3.24
C ILE A 88 -7.27 -3.36 -2.77
N LYS A 89 -7.63 -4.31 -3.64
CA LYS A 89 -8.47 -5.45 -3.27
C LYS A 89 -7.81 -6.32 -2.21
N HIS A 90 -6.52 -6.60 -2.36
CA HIS A 90 -5.77 -7.39 -1.39
C HIS A 90 -5.59 -6.66 -0.05
N ASN A 91 -5.36 -5.34 -0.07
CA ASN A 91 -5.34 -4.50 1.14
C ASN A 91 -6.68 -4.56 1.89
N ALA A 92 -7.80 -4.50 1.16
CA ALA A 92 -9.14 -4.57 1.75
C ALA A 92 -9.40 -5.95 2.40
N GLU A 93 -9.00 -7.03 1.73
CA GLU A 93 -9.08 -8.40 2.26
C GLU A 93 -8.27 -8.55 3.55
N VAL A 94 -6.99 -8.19 3.53
CA VAL A 94 -6.11 -8.28 4.71
C VAL A 94 -6.64 -7.40 5.85
N GLY A 95 -7.07 -6.17 5.54
CA GLY A 95 -7.66 -5.26 6.52
C GLY A 95 -8.90 -5.84 7.18
N ALA A 96 -9.79 -6.47 6.41
CA ALA A 96 -10.98 -7.14 6.93
C ALA A 96 -10.63 -8.32 7.85
N LEU A 97 -9.64 -9.15 7.47
CA LEU A 97 -9.17 -10.26 8.31
C LEU A 97 -8.60 -9.77 9.65
N VAL A 98 -7.78 -8.70 9.64
CA VAL A 98 -7.25 -8.09 10.86
C VAL A 98 -8.37 -7.52 11.74
N ALA A 99 -9.36 -6.84 11.14
CA ALA A 99 -10.49 -6.29 11.88
C ALA A 99 -11.34 -7.37 12.56
N VAL A 100 -11.57 -8.50 11.89
CA VAL A 100 -12.28 -9.65 12.46
C VAL A 100 -11.51 -10.24 13.65
N GLU A 101 -10.21 -10.46 13.50
CA GLU A 101 -9.37 -10.99 14.59
C GLU A 101 -9.29 -10.02 15.78
N LEU A 102 -9.21 -8.71 15.52
CA LEU A 102 -9.24 -7.69 16.56
C LEU A 102 -10.59 -7.68 17.31
N SER A 103 -11.71 -7.76 16.58
CA SER A 103 -13.06 -7.80 17.17
C SER A 103 -13.26 -9.02 18.07
N LYS A 104 -12.79 -10.20 17.66
CA LYS A 104 -12.81 -11.41 18.51
C LYS A 104 -12.03 -11.22 19.81
N ARG A 105 -10.93 -10.45 19.78
CA ARG A 105 -10.04 -10.17 20.92
C ARG A 105 -10.54 -9.07 21.85
N ALA A 106 -11.45 -8.22 21.39
CA ALA A 106 -12.04 -7.14 22.18
C ALA A 106 -13.32 -7.56 22.91
N ARG A 107 -13.92 -8.70 22.54
CA ARG A 107 -15.15 -9.25 23.13
C ARG A 107 -14.91 -10.22 24.31
N LEU A 108 -13.65 -10.36 24.73
CA LEU A 108 -13.21 -11.08 25.93
C LEU A 108 -12.51 -10.08 26.85
#